data_AF-A0A9N7V952-F1
#
_entry.id   AF-A0A9N7V952-F1
#
_cell.length_a   1.000
_cell.length_b   1.000
_cell.length_c   1.000
_cell.angle_alpha   90.00
_cell.angle_beta   90.00
_cell.angle_gamma   90.00
#
_symmetry.space_group_name_H-M   'P 1'
#
loop_
_entity.id
_entity.type
_entity.pdbx_description
1 polymer ?
#
loop_
_entity_poly.entity_id
_entity_poly.type
_entity_poly.pdbx_seq_one_letter_code
_entity_poly.pdbx_strand_id
1 'polypeptide(L)'
;MTGFNTEEISADSKVDAMFKAGPMQEAKVDSTVQIDSTVINAQNTIAASLANGEFSLVSNTNAFENLLTHVGELSFKESKLSVKGDAIVLALGMKIRNQAEASAGASEVVIRMETNADQTENRVYSLLTATLDVNGLAVSSDATLKLLENEAIHKAVLKMNNDGLTTSGTTTLQSPLSLENSFNAELDASRATLSINNKAAMSDVKVDNANTLVITLSSLDFTSKAETTASEYASYTHDILINMKPYTASANVNNNLRLLAANFINEAQLHAELYKMT
;
A
#
# COMPACT_ATOMS: atom_id res chain seq x y z
N MET A 1 38.52 37.52 -12.57
CA MET A 1 37.08 37.36 -12.86
C MET A 1 36.93 36.19 -13.79
N THR A 2 36.68 35.00 -13.23
CA THR A 2 36.23 33.83 -13.99
C THR A 2 34.77 34.09 -14.36
N GLY A 3 34.49 34.27 -15.65
CA GLY A 3 33.14 34.52 -16.15
C GLY A 3 32.23 33.37 -15.77
N PHE A 4 31.07 33.71 -15.22
CA PHE A 4 29.95 32.78 -15.16
C PHE A 4 29.49 32.53 -16.60
N ASN A 5 29.83 31.37 -17.18
CA ASN A 5 29.15 30.92 -18.38
C ASN A 5 27.69 30.74 -17.99
N THR A 6 26.82 31.57 -18.55
CA THR A 6 25.38 31.32 -18.54
C THR A 6 25.16 30.13 -19.46
N GLU A 7 24.74 29.00 -18.90
CA GLU A 7 24.39 27.84 -19.70
C GLU A 7 23.19 28.21 -20.59
N GLU A 8 23.37 28.17 -21.91
CA GLU A 8 22.28 28.44 -22.84
C GLU A 8 21.30 27.26 -22.80
N ILE A 9 20.06 27.55 -22.40
CA ILE A 9 18.93 26.62 -22.52
C ILE A 9 18.22 26.95 -23.83
N SER A 10 18.12 25.97 -24.72
CA SER A 10 17.33 26.06 -25.95
C SER A 10 16.08 25.20 -25.84
N ALA A 11 14.98 25.68 -26.43
CA ALA A 11 13.73 24.93 -26.48
C ALA A 11 13.04 25.17 -27.82
N ASP A 12 12.70 24.07 -28.50
CA ASP A 12 12.00 24.06 -29.77
C ASP A 12 10.65 23.36 -29.62
N SER A 13 9.63 23.88 -30.32
CA SER A 13 8.30 23.27 -30.34
C SER A 13 7.70 23.31 -31.74
N LYS A 14 7.08 22.20 -32.14
CA LYS A 14 6.32 22.06 -33.38
C LYS A 14 4.93 21.54 -33.07
N VAL A 15 3.90 22.14 -33.66
CA VAL A 15 2.50 21.71 -33.51
C VAL A 15 1.84 21.62 -34.88
N ASP A 16 1.27 20.46 -35.19
CA ASP A 16 0.49 20.18 -36.40
C ASP A 16 -0.96 19.84 -35.98
N ALA A 17 -1.95 20.57 -36.49
CA ALA A 17 -3.36 20.37 -36.13
C ALA A 17 -4.25 20.27 -37.37
N MET A 18 -5.22 19.35 -37.32
CA MET A 18 -6.18 19.09 -38.39
C MET A 18 -7.59 19.04 -37.82
N PHE A 19 -8.52 19.75 -38.45
CA PHE A 19 -9.94 19.79 -38.07
C PHE A 19 -10.80 19.51 -39.30
N LYS A 20 -11.76 18.59 -39.18
CA LYS A 20 -12.80 18.38 -40.19
C LYS A 20 -14.15 18.82 -39.65
N ALA A 21 -14.75 19.79 -40.32
CA ALA A 21 -16.11 20.27 -40.05
C ALA A 21 -17.12 19.56 -40.96
N GLY A 22 -18.20 19.01 -40.38
CA GLY A 22 -19.23 18.25 -41.08
C GLY A 22 -20.16 17.49 -40.10
N PRO A 23 -21.09 16.64 -40.58
CA PRO A 23 -21.94 15.83 -39.70
C PRO A 23 -21.14 14.87 -38.80
N MET A 24 -19.93 14.48 -39.21
CA MET A 24 -18.90 13.89 -38.35
C MET A 24 -17.85 14.95 -38.04
N GLN A 25 -17.63 15.23 -36.76
CA GLN A 25 -16.56 16.10 -36.29
C GLN A 25 -15.33 15.25 -35.97
N GLU A 26 -14.21 15.57 -36.61
CA GLU A 26 -12.91 14.95 -36.34
C GLU A 26 -11.86 16.03 -36.06
N ALA A 27 -11.01 15.80 -35.07
CA ALA A 27 -9.84 16.62 -34.79
C ALA A 27 -8.63 15.72 -34.52
N LYS A 28 -7.46 16.14 -35.02
CA LYS A 28 -6.16 15.51 -34.72
C LYS A 28 -5.15 16.61 -34.41
N VAL A 29 -4.35 16.39 -33.40
CA VAL A 29 -3.26 17.30 -33.00
C VAL A 29 -2.03 16.47 -32.70
N ASP A 30 -0.95 16.76 -33.39
CA ASP A 30 0.37 16.23 -33.11
C ASP A 30 1.27 17.38 -32.64
N SER A 31 2.01 17.19 -31.56
CA SER A 31 2.90 18.19 -31.00
C SER A 31 4.21 17.56 -30.58
N THR A 32 5.32 18.24 -30.83
CA THR A 32 6.65 17.86 -30.35
C THR A 32 7.26 19.05 -29.63
N VAL A 33 7.84 18.80 -28.47
CA VAL A 33 8.63 19.77 -27.71
C VAL A 33 9.98 19.15 -27.41
N GLN A 34 11.05 19.90 -27.64
CA GLN A 34 12.42 19.51 -27.34
C GLN A 34 13.08 20.60 -26.50
N ILE A 35 13.76 20.20 -25.44
CA ILE A 35 14.54 21.07 -24.56
C ILE A 35 15.96 20.53 -24.58
N ASP A 36 16.92 21.37 -24.96
CA ASP A 36 18.32 21.00 -25.02
C ASP A 36 19.18 22.02 -24.25
N SER A 37 19.86 21.51 -23.23
CA SER A 37 20.75 22.24 -22.34
C SER A 37 21.79 21.29 -21.74
N THR A 38 22.85 21.84 -21.14
CA THR A 38 23.88 21.07 -20.45
C THR A 38 23.40 20.30 -19.22
N VAL A 39 22.29 20.72 -18.58
CA VAL A 39 21.74 20.11 -17.35
C VAL A 39 20.51 19.26 -17.64
N ILE A 40 19.74 19.61 -18.67
CA ILE A 40 18.48 18.95 -19.04
C ILE A 40 18.45 18.74 -20.55
N ASN A 41 18.43 17.47 -20.97
CA ASN A 41 18.09 17.06 -22.32
C ASN A 41 16.76 16.30 -22.26
N ALA A 42 15.72 16.81 -22.90
CA ALA A 42 14.40 16.19 -22.86
C ALA A 42 13.60 16.42 -24.15
N GLN A 43 12.81 15.43 -24.52
CA GLN A 43 11.89 15.48 -25.64
C GLN A 43 10.54 14.92 -25.22
N ASN A 44 9.46 15.56 -25.67
CA ASN A 44 8.11 15.05 -25.52
C ASN A 44 7.35 15.12 -26.84
N THR A 45 6.63 14.05 -27.19
CA THR A 45 5.68 14.02 -28.30
C THR A 45 4.28 13.81 -27.75
N ILE A 46 3.29 14.52 -28.28
CA ILE A 46 1.88 14.39 -27.92
C ILE A 46 1.10 14.15 -29.19
N ALA A 47 0.29 13.10 -29.22
CA ALA A 47 -0.68 12.82 -30.27
C ALA A 47 -2.07 12.75 -29.64
N ALA A 48 -2.97 13.64 -30.08
CA ALA A 48 -4.35 13.69 -29.63
C ALA A 48 -5.30 13.51 -30.81
N SER A 49 -6.39 12.78 -30.60
CA SER A 49 -7.44 12.59 -31.59
C SER A 49 -8.82 12.61 -30.95
N LEU A 50 -9.77 13.20 -31.66
CA LEU A 50 -11.19 13.18 -31.36
C LEU A 50 -11.92 12.76 -32.63
N ALA A 51 -12.63 11.64 -32.58
CA ALA A 51 -13.43 11.17 -33.70
C ALA A 51 -14.62 10.38 -33.18
N ASN A 52 -15.82 10.60 -33.74
CA ASN A 52 -17.03 9.84 -33.42
C ASN A 52 -17.40 9.83 -31.92
N GLY A 53 -17.08 10.92 -31.20
CA GLY A 53 -17.32 11.02 -29.76
C GLY A 53 -16.29 10.30 -28.88
N GLU A 54 -15.29 9.65 -29.49
CA GLU A 54 -14.15 9.05 -28.78
C GLU A 54 -12.95 9.99 -28.78
N PHE A 55 -12.28 10.06 -27.63
CA PHE A 55 -11.07 10.85 -27.43
C PHE A 55 -9.89 9.94 -27.10
N SER A 56 -8.72 10.28 -27.62
CA SER A 56 -7.44 9.67 -27.23
C SER A 56 -6.34 10.72 -27.20
N LEU A 57 -5.47 10.66 -26.20
CA LEU A 57 -4.24 11.43 -26.10
C LEU A 57 -3.12 10.49 -25.65
N VAL A 58 -1.99 10.55 -26.33
CA VAL A 58 -0.77 9.82 -25.97
C VAL A 58 0.37 10.82 -25.88
N SER A 59 1.11 10.79 -24.79
CA SER A 59 2.30 11.60 -24.56
C SER A 59 3.50 10.66 -24.38
N ASN A 60 4.55 10.82 -25.18
CA ASN A 60 5.80 10.07 -25.02
C ASN A 60 6.91 11.03 -24.65
N THR A 61 7.40 10.93 -23.43
CA THR A 61 8.52 11.71 -22.90
C THR A 61 9.78 10.86 -22.85
N ASN A 62 10.89 11.46 -23.23
CA ASN A 62 12.24 10.93 -23.13
C ASN A 62 13.13 12.02 -22.55
N ALA A 63 13.87 11.72 -21.49
CA ALA A 63 14.76 12.69 -20.86
C ALA A 63 16.07 12.03 -20.41
N PHE A 64 17.11 12.87 -20.32
CA PHE A 64 18.45 12.53 -19.87
C PHE A 64 19.02 11.35 -20.66
N GLU A 65 19.08 11.44 -21.99
CA GLU A 65 19.65 10.40 -22.85
C GLU A 65 19.00 9.01 -22.68
N ASN A 66 17.67 8.96 -22.52
CA ASN A 66 16.87 7.76 -22.24
C ASN A 66 17.02 7.17 -20.83
N LEU A 67 17.64 7.89 -19.89
CA LEU A 67 17.62 7.47 -18.48
C LEU A 67 16.21 7.56 -17.86
N LEU A 68 15.36 8.43 -18.40
CA LEU A 68 13.92 8.50 -18.09
C LEU A 68 13.11 8.40 -19.37
N THR A 69 12.23 7.42 -19.44
CA THR A 69 11.19 7.34 -20.48
C THR A 69 9.82 7.25 -19.81
N HIS A 70 8.82 7.91 -20.38
CA HIS A 70 7.46 7.90 -19.85
C HIS A 70 6.45 7.92 -20.99
N VAL A 71 5.49 7.01 -20.97
CA VAL A 71 4.34 6.99 -21.87
C VAL A 71 3.09 7.25 -21.04
N GLY A 72 2.41 8.37 -21.30
CA GLY A 72 1.11 8.69 -20.70
C GLY A 72 0.00 8.56 -21.74
N GLU A 73 -1.08 7.88 -21.39
CA GLU A 73 -2.27 7.74 -22.24
C GLU A 73 -3.51 8.25 -21.50
N LEU A 74 -4.37 8.98 -22.19
CA LEU A 74 -5.68 9.41 -21.73
C LEU A 74 -6.68 9.07 -22.84
N SER A 75 -7.76 8.37 -22.52
CA SER A 75 -8.79 8.04 -23.50
C SER A 75 -10.19 8.08 -22.91
N PHE A 76 -11.15 8.44 -23.75
CA PHE A 76 -12.58 8.31 -23.48
C PHE A 76 -13.18 7.51 -24.63
N LYS A 77 -13.52 6.25 -24.37
CA LYS A 77 -14.08 5.30 -25.34
C LYS A 77 -15.17 4.48 -24.66
N GLU A 78 -16.23 4.15 -25.39
CA GLU A 78 -17.33 3.33 -24.86
C GLU A 78 -17.90 3.83 -23.51
N SER A 79 -17.98 5.16 -23.33
CA SER A 79 -18.40 5.81 -22.06
C SER A 79 -17.50 5.49 -20.85
N LYS A 80 -16.25 5.08 -21.07
CA LYS A 80 -15.23 4.83 -20.06
C LYS A 80 -14.07 5.81 -20.23
N LEU A 81 -13.75 6.55 -19.17
CA LEU A 81 -12.54 7.35 -19.07
C LEU A 81 -11.40 6.45 -18.60
N SER A 82 -10.26 6.46 -19.28
CA SER A 82 -9.07 5.68 -18.91
C SER A 82 -7.82 6.54 -18.96
N VAL A 83 -6.96 6.37 -17.96
CA VAL A 83 -5.63 6.96 -17.85
C VAL A 83 -4.63 5.82 -17.68
N LYS A 84 -3.52 5.85 -18.42
CA LYS A 84 -2.40 4.93 -18.25
C LYS A 84 -1.08 5.70 -18.22
N GLY A 85 -0.12 5.18 -17.49
CA GLY A 85 1.23 5.69 -17.39
C GLY A 85 2.20 4.51 -17.34
N ASP A 86 3.27 4.56 -18.11
CA ASP A 86 4.39 3.61 -18.05
C ASP A 86 5.69 4.42 -18.01
N ALA A 87 6.29 4.51 -16.83
CA ALA A 87 7.55 5.19 -16.60
C ALA A 87 8.66 4.15 -16.43
N ILE A 88 9.78 4.32 -17.14
CA ILE A 88 11.00 3.56 -16.94
C ILE A 88 12.12 4.52 -16.60
N VAL A 89 12.79 4.26 -15.48
CA VAL A 89 13.95 5.01 -15.00
C VAL A 89 15.14 4.07 -14.84
N LEU A 90 16.30 4.50 -15.34
CA LEU A 90 17.59 3.90 -15.07
C LEU A 90 18.29 4.70 -13.96
N ALA A 91 18.34 4.15 -12.76
CA ALA A 91 18.95 4.81 -11.60
C ALA A 91 19.72 3.78 -10.76
N LEU A 92 20.91 4.16 -10.28
CA LEU A 92 21.74 3.31 -9.40
C LEU A 92 22.05 1.92 -9.98
N GLY A 93 22.04 1.77 -11.32
CA GLY A 93 22.22 0.47 -11.98
C GLY A 93 20.96 -0.41 -12.04
N MET A 94 19.82 0.08 -11.56
CA MET A 94 18.52 -0.60 -11.61
C MET A 94 17.67 -0.05 -12.75
N LYS A 95 16.91 -0.94 -13.39
CA LYS A 95 15.78 -0.58 -14.26
C LYS A 95 14.51 -0.57 -13.43
N ILE A 96 14.05 0.62 -13.05
CA ILE A 96 12.81 0.83 -12.30
C ILE A 96 11.70 1.10 -13.30
N ARG A 97 10.65 0.28 -13.31
CA ARG A 97 9.45 0.48 -14.13
C ARG A 97 8.24 0.68 -13.23
N ASN A 98 7.49 1.76 -13.45
CA ASN A 98 6.22 2.03 -12.81
C ASN A 98 5.11 2.08 -13.87
N GLN A 99 4.13 1.20 -13.74
CA GLN A 99 2.94 1.15 -14.58
C GLN A 99 1.74 1.55 -13.72
N ALA A 100 1.06 2.64 -14.07
CA ALA A 100 -0.14 3.11 -13.39
C ALA A 100 -1.30 3.15 -14.37
N GLU A 101 -2.44 2.62 -13.98
CA GLU A 101 -3.66 2.58 -14.79
C GLU A 101 -4.84 2.96 -13.89
N ALA A 102 -5.71 3.83 -14.38
CA ALA A 102 -6.95 4.19 -13.72
C ALA A 102 -8.06 4.28 -14.77
N SER A 103 -9.25 3.81 -14.45
CA SER A 103 -10.40 3.94 -15.33
C SER A 103 -11.70 4.08 -14.55
N ALA A 104 -12.65 4.83 -15.14
CA ALA A 104 -13.97 5.06 -14.58
C ALA A 104 -15.02 4.93 -15.69
N GLY A 105 -15.97 4.03 -15.49
CA GLY A 105 -17.15 3.84 -16.33
C GLY A 105 -18.42 3.80 -15.48
N ALA A 106 -19.56 3.56 -16.12
CA ALA A 106 -20.86 3.55 -15.44
C ALA A 106 -21.00 2.44 -14.37
N SER A 107 -20.33 1.30 -14.58
CA SER A 107 -20.48 0.10 -13.72
C SER A 107 -19.31 -0.13 -12.76
N GLU A 108 -18.14 0.44 -13.05
CA GLU A 108 -16.91 0.17 -12.32
C GLU A 108 -15.94 1.36 -12.37
N VAL A 109 -15.19 1.51 -11.28
CA VAL A 109 -13.95 2.28 -11.24
C VAL A 109 -12.82 1.32 -10.88
N VAL A 110 -11.72 1.38 -11.61
CA VAL A 110 -10.56 0.49 -11.41
C VAL A 110 -9.28 1.33 -11.35
N ILE A 111 -8.41 1.03 -10.39
CA ILE A 111 -7.07 1.58 -10.27
C ILE A 111 -6.10 0.41 -10.12
N ARG A 112 -4.97 0.49 -10.83
CA ARG A 112 -3.86 -0.45 -10.74
C ARG A 112 -2.56 0.34 -10.77
N MET A 113 -1.66 0.08 -9.84
CA MET A 113 -0.31 0.64 -9.85
C MET A 113 0.69 -0.45 -9.54
N GLU A 114 1.64 -0.65 -10.43
CA GLU A 114 2.67 -1.67 -10.33
C GLU A 114 4.04 -1.02 -10.46
N THR A 115 4.92 -1.26 -9.49
CA THR A 115 6.32 -0.88 -9.54
C THR A 115 7.17 -2.13 -9.50
N ASN A 116 8.10 -2.25 -10.44
CA ASN A 116 9.08 -3.32 -10.50
C ASN A 116 10.48 -2.73 -10.71
N ALA A 117 11.44 -3.16 -9.92
CA ALA A 117 12.85 -2.90 -10.14
C ALA A 117 13.65 -4.17 -9.87
N ASP A 118 14.47 -4.58 -10.83
CA ASP A 118 15.33 -5.77 -10.71
C ASP A 118 16.78 -5.39 -11.05
N GLN A 119 17.72 -5.83 -10.20
CA GLN A 119 19.17 -5.80 -10.48
C GLN A 119 19.87 -6.93 -9.71
N THR A 120 20.41 -7.91 -10.46
CA THR A 120 21.17 -9.05 -9.93
C THR A 120 20.49 -9.77 -8.76
N GLU A 121 20.83 -9.43 -7.52
CA GLU A 121 20.34 -10.05 -6.29
C GLU A 121 19.22 -9.25 -5.61
N ASN A 122 19.01 -8.01 -6.04
CA ASN A 122 18.05 -7.08 -5.46
C ASN A 122 16.79 -6.99 -6.33
N ARG A 123 15.63 -7.08 -5.69
CA ARG A 123 14.32 -6.96 -6.33
C ARG A 123 13.40 -6.10 -5.50
N VAL A 124 12.73 -5.16 -6.14
CA VAL A 124 11.63 -4.40 -5.56
C VAL A 124 10.39 -4.65 -6.41
N TYR A 125 9.33 -5.11 -5.77
CA TYR A 125 8.03 -5.30 -6.39
C TYR A 125 6.95 -4.70 -5.50
N SER A 126 6.01 -3.99 -6.11
CA SER A 126 4.81 -3.50 -5.43
C SER A 126 3.66 -3.46 -6.42
N LEU A 127 2.49 -3.95 -6.01
CA LEU A 127 1.24 -3.89 -6.75
C LEU A 127 0.14 -3.38 -5.81
N LEU A 128 -0.51 -2.30 -6.20
CA LEU A 128 -1.72 -1.80 -5.59
C LEU A 128 -2.86 -1.95 -6.60
N THR A 129 -3.97 -2.51 -6.18
CA THR A 129 -5.20 -2.52 -6.98
C THR A 129 -6.36 -1.99 -6.15
N ALA A 130 -7.28 -1.26 -6.79
CA ALA A 130 -8.52 -0.84 -6.20
C ALA A 130 -9.64 -0.95 -7.24
N THR A 131 -10.79 -1.43 -6.79
CA THR A 131 -12.00 -1.58 -7.60
C THR A 131 -13.18 -1.06 -6.80
N LEU A 132 -14.05 -0.30 -7.44
CA LEU A 132 -15.32 0.14 -6.88
C LEU A 132 -16.42 -0.20 -7.88
N ASP A 133 -17.33 -1.07 -7.49
CA ASP A 133 -18.46 -1.51 -8.31
C ASP A 133 -19.74 -1.60 -7.46
N VAL A 134 -20.78 -2.25 -8.00
CA VAL A 134 -22.06 -2.48 -7.32
C VAL A 134 -21.95 -3.32 -6.03
N ASN A 135 -20.86 -4.09 -5.87
CA ASN A 135 -20.61 -4.92 -4.70
C ASN A 135 -19.82 -4.17 -3.61
N GLY A 136 -19.30 -2.97 -3.92
CA GLY A 136 -18.57 -2.11 -3.00
C GLY A 136 -17.14 -1.82 -3.44
N LEU A 137 -16.33 -1.35 -2.48
CA LEU A 137 -14.91 -1.07 -2.65
C LEU A 137 -14.08 -2.31 -2.28
N ALA A 138 -13.16 -2.71 -3.15
CA ALA A 138 -12.12 -3.69 -2.83
C ALA A 138 -10.75 -3.13 -3.21
N VAL A 139 -9.82 -3.10 -2.25
CA VAL A 139 -8.44 -2.65 -2.40
C VAL A 139 -7.51 -3.78 -1.97
N SER A 140 -6.44 -3.99 -2.72
CA SER A 140 -5.39 -4.93 -2.35
C SER A 140 -4.00 -4.36 -2.61
N SER A 141 -3.05 -4.76 -1.77
CA SER A 141 -1.64 -4.43 -1.91
C SER A 141 -0.82 -5.70 -1.79
N ASP A 142 0.17 -5.87 -2.65
CA ASP A 142 1.20 -6.92 -2.58
C ASP A 142 2.55 -6.27 -2.83
N ALA A 143 3.49 -6.39 -1.89
CA ALA A 143 4.82 -5.83 -2.00
C ALA A 143 5.86 -6.87 -1.59
N THR A 144 6.96 -6.91 -2.33
CA THR A 144 8.12 -7.77 -2.05
C THR A 144 9.37 -6.94 -2.23
N LEU A 145 10.24 -6.95 -1.23
CA LEU A 145 11.56 -6.34 -1.26
C LEU A 145 12.59 -7.43 -0.97
N LYS A 146 13.49 -7.67 -1.90
CA LYS A 146 14.68 -8.49 -1.70
C LYS A 146 15.90 -7.61 -1.83
N LEU A 147 16.74 -7.61 -0.79
CA LEU A 147 17.99 -6.86 -0.76
C LEU A 147 19.07 -7.79 -0.20
N LEU A 148 19.97 -8.25 -1.08
CA LEU A 148 20.94 -9.30 -0.78
C LEU A 148 20.24 -10.57 -0.28
N GLU A 149 20.66 -11.12 0.87
CA GLU A 149 20.05 -12.27 1.54
C GLU A 149 18.74 -11.96 2.29
N ASN A 150 18.33 -10.70 2.38
CA ASN A 150 17.18 -10.27 3.16
C ASN A 150 15.92 -10.17 2.28
N GLU A 151 14.78 -10.62 2.80
CA GLU A 151 13.50 -10.59 2.10
C GLU A 151 12.39 -10.04 3.00
N ALA A 152 11.66 -9.05 2.52
CA ALA A 152 10.45 -8.53 3.15
C ALA A 152 9.25 -8.70 2.22
N ILE A 153 8.14 -9.20 2.74
CA ILE A 153 6.89 -9.40 1.99
C ILE A 153 5.77 -8.73 2.78
N HIS A 154 4.94 -7.94 2.10
CA HIS A 154 3.75 -7.33 2.67
C HIS A 154 2.55 -7.58 1.77
N LYS A 155 1.44 -8.04 2.34
CA LYS A 155 0.16 -8.20 1.65
C LYS A 155 -0.94 -7.60 2.48
N ALA A 156 -1.86 -6.88 1.86
CA ALA A 156 -3.02 -6.32 2.52
C ALA A 156 -4.24 -6.34 1.62
N VAL A 157 -5.41 -6.47 2.22
CA VAL A 157 -6.71 -6.40 1.54
C VAL A 157 -7.65 -5.58 2.40
N LEU A 158 -8.41 -4.69 1.78
CA LEU A 158 -9.51 -3.93 2.37
C LEU A 158 -10.75 -4.13 1.48
N LYS A 159 -11.89 -4.47 2.09
CA LYS A 159 -13.19 -4.50 1.43
C LYS A 159 -14.18 -3.68 2.24
N MET A 160 -15.00 -2.90 1.55
CA MET A 160 -16.06 -2.12 2.17
C MET A 160 -17.31 -2.19 1.29
N ASN A 161 -18.44 -2.57 1.87
CA ASN A 161 -19.72 -2.68 1.18
C ASN A 161 -20.87 -2.35 2.14
N ASN A 162 -22.11 -2.68 1.77
CA ASN A 162 -23.29 -2.44 2.61
C ASN A 162 -23.34 -3.30 3.87
N ASP A 163 -22.62 -4.42 3.91
CA ASP A 163 -22.57 -5.32 5.06
C ASP A 163 -21.53 -4.85 6.09
N GLY A 164 -20.52 -4.09 5.67
CA GLY A 164 -19.53 -3.50 6.55
C GLY A 164 -18.17 -3.31 5.90
N LEU A 165 -17.13 -3.30 6.74
CA LEU A 165 -15.73 -3.16 6.37
C LEU A 165 -14.94 -4.36 6.90
N THR A 166 -14.09 -4.94 6.05
CA THR A 166 -13.09 -5.95 6.44
C THR A 166 -11.73 -5.51 5.94
N THR A 167 -10.71 -5.67 6.76
CA THR A 167 -9.32 -5.43 6.36
C THR A 167 -8.41 -6.46 7.00
N SER A 168 -7.39 -6.89 6.26
CA SER A 168 -6.42 -7.87 6.73
C SER A 168 -5.07 -7.58 6.10
N GLY A 169 -4.01 -7.98 6.77
CA GLY A 169 -2.68 -7.92 6.18
C GLY A 169 -1.69 -8.83 6.87
N THR A 170 -0.64 -9.15 6.13
CA THR A 170 0.50 -9.95 6.58
C THR A 170 1.79 -9.24 6.19
N THR A 171 2.74 -9.17 7.12
CA THR A 171 4.09 -8.67 6.86
C THR A 171 5.10 -9.69 7.36
N THR A 172 6.04 -10.09 6.51
CA THR A 172 7.16 -10.95 6.91
C THR A 172 8.48 -10.25 6.61
N LEU A 173 9.46 -10.44 7.47
CA LEU A 173 10.86 -10.08 7.23
C LEU A 173 11.71 -11.31 7.52
N GLN A 174 12.53 -11.70 6.55
CA GLN A 174 13.56 -12.72 6.68
C GLN A 174 14.91 -12.02 6.56
N SER A 175 15.62 -11.95 7.67
CA SER A 175 16.96 -11.39 7.82
C SER A 175 17.59 -12.03 9.07
N PRO A 176 18.76 -11.61 9.59
CA PRO A 176 19.19 -12.00 10.93
C PRO A 176 18.11 -11.77 12.01
N LEU A 177 17.18 -10.85 11.76
CA LEU A 177 15.88 -10.73 12.42
C LEU A 177 14.77 -11.34 11.56
N SER A 178 14.05 -12.32 12.08
CA SER A 178 12.80 -12.82 11.51
C SER A 178 11.62 -12.09 12.15
N LEU A 179 10.71 -11.54 11.34
CA LEU A 179 9.45 -10.95 11.80
C LEU A 179 8.28 -11.56 11.02
N GLU A 180 7.18 -11.82 11.71
CA GLU A 180 5.89 -12.16 11.12
C GLU A 180 4.82 -11.36 11.84
N ASN A 181 4.10 -10.52 11.11
CA ASN A 181 2.92 -9.83 11.61
C ASN A 181 1.72 -10.24 10.78
N SER A 182 0.59 -10.48 11.45
CA SER A 182 -0.71 -10.55 10.79
C SER A 182 -1.72 -9.72 11.56
N PHE A 183 -2.62 -9.05 10.83
CA PHE A 183 -3.76 -8.41 11.43
C PHE A 183 -5.02 -8.71 10.63
N ASN A 184 -6.15 -8.72 11.33
CA ASN A 184 -7.49 -8.80 10.75
C ASN A 184 -8.38 -7.84 11.53
N ALA A 185 -9.17 -7.05 10.83
CA ALA A 185 -10.17 -6.19 11.44
C ALA A 185 -11.46 -6.24 10.64
N GLU A 186 -12.58 -6.21 11.36
CA GLU A 186 -13.92 -6.25 10.79
C GLU A 186 -14.78 -5.24 11.53
N LEU A 187 -15.64 -4.55 10.81
CA LEU A 187 -16.59 -3.59 11.34
C LEU A 187 -17.91 -3.74 10.59
N ASP A 188 -18.96 -4.10 11.32
CA ASP A 188 -20.34 -4.14 10.82
C ASP A 188 -21.27 -3.34 11.76
N ALA A 189 -22.57 -3.34 11.47
CA ALA A 189 -23.57 -2.60 12.24
C ALA A 189 -23.72 -3.06 13.71
N SER A 190 -23.23 -4.24 14.04
CA SER A 190 -23.38 -4.91 15.34
C SER A 190 -22.09 -4.95 16.16
N ARG A 191 -20.93 -5.03 15.48
CA ARG A 191 -19.65 -5.28 16.14
C ARG A 191 -18.44 -4.71 15.39
N ALA A 192 -17.37 -4.49 16.13
CA ALA A 192 -16.02 -4.27 15.63
C ALA A 192 -15.09 -5.35 16.19
N THR A 193 -14.22 -5.91 15.37
CA THR A 193 -13.18 -6.84 15.79
C THR A 193 -11.82 -6.40 15.28
N LEU A 194 -10.78 -6.64 16.08
CA LEU A 194 -9.38 -6.45 15.72
C LEU A 194 -8.59 -7.61 16.30
N SER A 195 -7.88 -8.34 15.45
CA SER A 195 -6.94 -9.39 15.84
C SER A 195 -5.57 -9.02 15.30
N ILE A 196 -4.53 -9.09 16.13
CA ILE A 196 -3.14 -8.82 15.75
C ILE A 196 -2.27 -9.93 16.32
N ASN A 197 -1.50 -10.59 15.47
CA ASN A 197 -0.45 -11.52 15.87
C ASN A 197 0.91 -11.00 15.42
N ASN A 198 1.89 -11.06 16.31
CA ASN A 198 3.26 -10.66 16.06
C ASN A 198 4.19 -11.78 16.51
N LYS A 199 5.12 -12.17 15.65
CA LYS A 199 6.23 -13.04 15.99
C LYS A 199 7.53 -12.37 15.59
N ALA A 200 8.54 -12.50 16.44
CA ALA A 200 9.87 -12.03 16.16
C ALA A 200 10.90 -13.05 16.67
N ALA A 201 11.98 -13.23 15.93
CA ALA A 201 13.10 -14.07 16.34
C ALA A 201 14.43 -13.47 15.90
N MET A 202 15.40 -13.40 16.81
CA MET A 202 16.78 -13.00 16.54
C MET A 202 17.70 -13.69 17.54
N SER A 203 18.61 -14.52 17.05
CA SER A 203 19.50 -15.35 17.89
C SER A 203 18.67 -16.17 18.90
N ASP A 204 18.94 -16.04 20.21
CA ASP A 204 18.21 -16.72 21.28
C ASP A 204 16.88 -16.04 21.68
N VAL A 205 16.62 -14.84 21.14
CA VAL A 205 15.42 -14.06 21.45
C VAL A 205 14.28 -14.49 20.55
N LYS A 206 13.15 -14.87 21.14
CA LYS A 206 11.87 -15.16 20.48
C LYS A 206 10.76 -14.41 21.20
N VAL A 207 9.86 -13.82 20.43
CA VAL A 207 8.65 -13.14 20.91
C VAL A 207 7.48 -13.66 20.08
N ASP A 208 6.42 -14.08 20.74
CA ASP A 208 5.11 -14.36 20.15
C ASP A 208 4.07 -13.56 20.94
N ASN A 209 3.22 -12.81 20.24
CA ASN A 209 2.19 -12.00 20.85
C ASN A 209 0.91 -12.04 20.01
N ALA A 210 -0.19 -12.39 20.65
CA ALA A 210 -1.52 -12.44 20.06
C ALA A 210 -2.47 -11.54 20.86
N ASN A 211 -3.15 -10.62 20.18
CA ASN A 211 -4.15 -9.75 20.80
C ASN A 211 -5.45 -9.82 19.99
N THR A 212 -6.57 -9.81 20.70
CA THR A 212 -7.89 -9.72 20.10
C THR A 212 -8.73 -8.72 20.90
N LEU A 213 -9.41 -7.83 20.18
CA LEU A 213 -10.38 -6.88 20.70
C LEU A 213 -11.68 -7.10 19.97
N VAL A 214 -12.76 -7.26 20.72
CA VAL A 214 -14.13 -7.36 20.21
C VAL A 214 -14.96 -6.33 20.93
N ILE A 215 -15.60 -5.45 20.17
CA ILE A 215 -16.50 -4.42 20.69
C ILE A 215 -17.88 -4.68 20.07
N THR A 216 -18.92 -4.63 20.90
CA THR A 216 -20.31 -4.57 20.44
C THR A 216 -20.93 -3.27 20.92
N LEU A 217 -22.21 -3.04 20.62
CA LEU A 217 -22.95 -1.87 21.11
C LEU A 217 -22.94 -1.71 22.65
N SER A 218 -22.73 -2.80 23.40
CA SER A 218 -22.83 -2.76 24.87
C SER A 218 -21.77 -3.59 25.59
N SER A 219 -20.79 -4.13 24.87
CA SER A 219 -19.73 -4.96 25.45
C SER A 219 -18.37 -4.70 24.83
N LEU A 220 -17.34 -5.04 25.59
CA LEU A 220 -15.96 -5.04 25.15
C LEU A 220 -15.30 -6.31 25.71
N ASP A 221 -14.68 -7.09 24.84
CA ASP A 221 -13.86 -8.22 25.20
C ASP A 221 -12.46 -8.01 24.63
N PHE A 222 -11.44 -8.08 25.48
CA PHE A 222 -10.05 -7.95 25.10
C PHE A 222 -9.26 -9.13 25.64
N THR A 223 -8.46 -9.74 24.77
CA THR A 223 -7.51 -10.79 25.12
C THR A 223 -6.12 -10.40 24.64
N SER A 224 -5.12 -10.54 25.50
CA SER A 224 -3.72 -10.39 25.12
C SER A 224 -2.92 -11.54 25.69
N LYS A 225 -2.18 -12.22 24.83
CA LYS A 225 -1.23 -13.26 25.20
C LYS A 225 0.13 -12.89 24.64
N ALA A 226 1.17 -13.06 25.43
CA ALA A 226 2.52 -13.04 24.89
C ALA A 226 3.39 -14.08 25.56
N GLU A 227 4.34 -14.58 24.79
CA GLU A 227 5.42 -15.44 25.22
C GLU A 227 6.72 -14.89 24.64
N THR A 228 7.68 -14.63 25.52
CA THR A 228 9.00 -14.14 25.15
C THR A 228 10.05 -15.00 25.82
N THR A 229 11.01 -15.46 25.06
CA THR A 229 12.24 -16.08 25.57
C THR A 229 13.40 -15.21 25.09
N ALA A 230 14.22 -14.69 25.99
CA ALA A 230 15.42 -13.93 25.63
C ALA A 230 16.69 -14.79 25.70
N SER A 231 16.69 -15.80 26.58
CA SER A 231 17.73 -16.81 26.74
C SER A 231 17.19 -17.99 27.55
N GLU A 232 17.99 -19.02 27.80
CA GLU A 232 17.62 -20.12 28.70
C GLU A 232 17.27 -19.64 30.13
N TYR A 233 17.82 -18.51 30.55
CA TYR A 233 17.64 -17.94 31.89
C TYR A 233 16.58 -16.84 31.98
N ALA A 234 16.09 -16.32 30.85
CA ALA A 234 15.20 -15.16 30.84
C ALA A 234 13.98 -15.42 29.94
N SER A 235 12.80 -15.53 30.55
CA SER A 235 11.54 -15.73 29.83
C SER A 235 10.41 -14.96 30.51
N TYR A 236 9.44 -14.53 29.71
CA TYR A 236 8.25 -13.83 30.18
C TYR A 236 7.02 -14.37 29.44
N THR A 237 5.93 -14.57 30.17
CA THR A 237 4.62 -14.86 29.60
C THR A 237 3.57 -14.00 30.26
N HIS A 238 2.55 -13.63 29.49
CA HIS A 238 1.32 -13.07 30.03
C HIS A 238 0.08 -13.64 29.36
N ASP A 239 -1.01 -13.70 30.12
CA ASP A 239 -2.36 -13.97 29.65
C ASP A 239 -3.30 -12.97 30.34
N ILE A 240 -3.82 -12.04 29.55
CA ILE A 240 -4.68 -10.95 30.00
C ILE A 240 -6.04 -11.11 29.32
N LEU A 241 -7.08 -11.10 30.13
CA LEU A 241 -8.47 -11.12 29.70
C LEU A 241 -9.20 -9.96 30.38
N ILE A 242 -9.84 -9.11 29.59
CA ILE A 242 -10.71 -8.04 30.08
C ILE A 242 -12.07 -8.22 29.43
N ASN A 243 -13.12 -8.27 30.23
CA ASN A 243 -14.50 -8.35 29.74
C ASN A 243 -15.32 -7.23 30.37
N MET A 244 -16.08 -6.55 29.55
CA MET A 244 -17.05 -5.55 29.96
C MET A 244 -18.38 -5.90 29.31
N LYS A 245 -19.41 -6.00 30.12
CA LYS A 245 -20.80 -6.19 29.70
C LYS A 245 -21.65 -5.12 30.40
N PRO A 246 -22.94 -4.97 30.05
CA PRO A 246 -23.81 -4.07 30.78
C PRO A 246 -23.75 -4.36 32.28
N TYR A 247 -23.38 -3.33 33.06
CA TYR A 247 -23.30 -3.35 34.52
C TYR A 247 -22.20 -4.22 35.15
N THR A 248 -21.34 -4.88 34.36
CA THR A 248 -20.28 -5.74 34.90
C THR A 248 -18.96 -5.52 34.18
N ALA A 249 -17.86 -5.48 34.91
CA ALA A 249 -16.51 -5.49 34.37
C ALA A 249 -15.66 -6.53 35.11
N SER A 250 -14.86 -7.29 34.36
CA SER A 250 -13.91 -8.25 34.91
C SER A 250 -12.56 -8.14 34.22
N ALA A 251 -11.49 -8.37 34.97
CA ALA A 251 -10.15 -8.48 34.43
C ALA A 251 -9.40 -9.63 35.10
N ASN A 252 -8.78 -10.48 34.30
CA ASN A 252 -7.84 -11.52 34.74
C ASN A 252 -6.49 -11.21 34.12
N VAL A 253 -5.46 -11.16 34.94
CA VAL A 253 -4.09 -10.83 34.52
C VAL A 253 -3.17 -11.86 35.14
N ASN A 254 -2.63 -12.75 34.30
CA ASN A 254 -1.63 -13.72 34.71
C ASN A 254 -0.29 -13.35 34.06
N ASN A 255 0.75 -13.18 34.85
CA ASN A 255 2.10 -12.91 34.38
C ASN A 255 3.09 -13.87 35.03
N ASN A 256 4.05 -14.36 34.26
CA ASN A 256 5.15 -15.15 34.77
C ASN A 256 6.46 -14.68 34.14
N LEU A 257 7.34 -14.12 34.96
CA LEU A 257 8.70 -13.73 34.61
C LEU A 257 9.69 -14.67 35.28
N ARG A 258 10.52 -15.34 34.48
CA ARG A 258 11.70 -16.09 34.96
C ARG A 258 12.95 -15.30 34.63
N LEU A 259 13.80 -15.10 35.62
CA LEU A 259 15.11 -14.48 35.46
C LEU A 259 16.13 -15.22 36.31
N LEU A 260 17.11 -15.85 35.66
CA LEU A 260 18.09 -16.73 36.30
C LEU A 260 17.37 -17.85 37.07
N ALA A 261 17.60 -17.93 38.39
CA ALA A 261 16.95 -18.88 39.28
C ALA A 261 15.65 -18.33 39.92
N ALA A 262 15.26 -17.08 39.66
CA ALA A 262 14.10 -16.44 40.26
C ALA A 262 12.87 -16.53 39.35
N ASN A 263 11.70 -16.77 39.95
CA ASN A 263 10.39 -16.74 39.29
C ASN A 263 9.51 -15.68 39.97
N PHE A 264 8.94 -14.78 39.18
CA PHE A 264 7.97 -13.77 39.62
C PHE A 264 6.63 -14.08 38.96
N ILE A 265 5.70 -14.60 39.75
CA ILE A 265 4.38 -15.02 39.30
C ILE A 265 3.35 -14.05 39.87
N ASN A 266 2.47 -13.55 39.02
CA ASN A 266 1.35 -12.69 39.39
C ASN A 266 0.06 -13.25 38.77
N GLU A 267 -0.94 -13.49 39.61
CA GLU A 267 -2.28 -13.93 39.22
C GLU A 267 -3.28 -12.96 39.85
N ALA A 268 -3.68 -11.94 39.11
CA ALA A 268 -4.60 -10.91 39.56
C ALA A 268 -5.99 -11.10 38.93
N GLN A 269 -7.02 -10.96 39.74
CA GLN A 269 -8.41 -11.00 39.31
C GLN A 269 -9.16 -9.79 39.86
N LEU A 270 -9.98 -9.17 39.01
CA LEU A 270 -10.88 -8.09 39.34
C LEU A 270 -12.27 -8.46 38.85
N HIS A 271 -13.28 -8.25 39.70
CA HIS A 271 -14.68 -8.32 39.33
C HIS A 271 -15.41 -7.12 39.94
N ALA A 272 -16.13 -6.38 39.10
CA ALA A 272 -16.88 -5.20 39.49
C ALA A 272 -18.29 -5.25 38.91
N GLU A 273 -19.28 -4.90 39.74
CA GLU A 273 -20.69 -4.83 39.35
C GLU A 273 -21.26 -3.47 39.77
N LEU A 274 -22.00 -2.82 38.87
CA LEU A 274 -22.71 -1.59 39.17
C LEU A 274 -24.04 -1.91 39.87
N TYR A 275 -24.35 -1.14 40.92
CA TYR A 275 -25.61 -1.24 41.63
C TYR A 275 -26.77 -0.87 40.71
N LYS A 276 -27.76 -1.77 40.56
CA LYS A 276 -28.99 -1.48 39.80
C LYS A 276 -29.77 -0.41 40.54
N MET A 277 -29.83 0.81 40.00
CA MET A 277 -30.87 1.76 40.42
C MET A 277 -32.18 1.28 39.80
N THR A 278 -33.03 0.65 40.63
CA THR A 278 -34.42 0.30 40.32
C THR A 278 -35.28 1.55 40.16
#